data_AF-A0AAD6D0F4-F1
#
_entry.id   AF-A0AAD6D0F4-F1
#
_cell.length_a   1.000
_cell.length_b   1.000
_cell.length_c   1.000
_cell.angle_alpha   90.00
_cell.angle_beta   90.00
_cell.angle_gamma   90.00
#
_symmetry.space_group_name_H-M   'P 1'
#
loop_
_entity.id
_entity.type
_entity.pdbx_description
1 polymer ?
#
loop_
_entity_poly.entity_id
_entity_poly.type
_entity_poly.pdbx_seq_one_letter_code
_entity_poly.pdbx_strand_id
1 'polypeptide(L)'
;MKSQSGYWKAIGRHFDINQAVATAAPYSVSVLAYANSFLYNQGILCYRARHEIRLLDVHSGGKQERVLNLFTAFQLFYSEPPGMDAVDRVSLLQYSDDILVFRVDAGSNLAHDQTNDDQADLLSVFDMTRPLNSFTKRIPLGAQVFVRHSRTYLWYGIFREHIEEWTERLICEWTIYGVDLKTQNSVETFRVEAADSDLGQSICFEMYNEHLYAVSTQTTSSDVTPYSSFYHVFCCAPRDKLCPIFDLWTDLSIRIDETTGRPVILECRREHSSGGSENHRTYYVQPVPLPEECLIQHGERDTTYLAWNDLHEHQDSEYKDNEHRPKPRLPHEFHAEFASTDGNRKEFKHMSTRYHTYDLASSTFIELVDDRVLQPDGLQSLGCLRVRTISRKPKCPIDEEGTEGKEGLLFRPTQNSEDGCPIEGSEKRFITCGVHMWPPDNAPAELCRLLCPGTRIDTVRAISDERSLICSIKYPSLPAACQALILISFDPQISFPFLSSSRDMRTSGDFDKAFPFENTQPEVPNEDLLTKTEPLYEGIRLGYWLRRGDY
;
A
#
# COMPACT_ATOMS: atom_id res chain seq x y z
N MET A 1 -7.81 -23.08 30.60
CA MET A 1 -9.08 -23.33 29.88
C MET A 1 -9.63 -22.10 29.17
N LYS A 2 -10.28 -21.10 29.82
CA LYS A 2 -10.84 -19.93 29.09
C LYS A 2 -9.83 -19.19 28.18
N SER A 3 -8.57 -19.08 28.59
CA SER A 3 -7.48 -18.53 27.78
C SER A 3 -7.20 -19.35 26.51
N GLN A 4 -7.11 -20.68 26.63
CA GLN A 4 -6.86 -21.60 25.51
C GLN A 4 -7.95 -21.51 24.43
N SER A 5 -9.23 -21.36 24.82
CA SER A 5 -10.32 -21.13 23.85
C SER A 5 -10.22 -19.78 23.11
N GLY A 6 -9.54 -18.79 23.68
CA GLY A 6 -9.24 -17.53 23.00
C GLY A 6 -8.17 -17.71 21.91
N TYR A 7 -7.04 -18.34 22.25
CA TYR A 7 -5.97 -18.61 21.30
C TYR A 7 -6.43 -19.48 20.11
N TRP A 8 -7.19 -20.54 20.36
CA TRP A 8 -7.73 -21.36 19.26
C TRP A 8 -8.68 -20.58 18.34
N LYS A 9 -9.51 -19.67 18.87
CA LYS A 9 -10.36 -18.79 18.04
C LYS A 9 -9.55 -17.74 17.26
N ALA A 10 -8.44 -17.25 17.81
CA ALA A 10 -7.55 -16.33 17.10
C ALA A 10 -6.79 -17.03 15.95
N ILE A 11 -6.22 -18.21 16.21
CA ILE A 11 -5.52 -19.03 15.21
C ILE A 11 -6.49 -19.47 14.11
N GLY A 12 -7.70 -19.94 14.48
CA GLY A 12 -8.74 -20.30 13.52
C GLY A 12 -9.12 -19.13 12.60
N ARG A 13 -9.41 -17.96 13.17
CA ARG A 13 -9.72 -16.75 12.40
C ARG A 13 -8.60 -16.35 11.43
N HIS A 14 -7.34 -16.39 11.88
CA HIS A 14 -6.19 -16.07 11.00
C HIS A 14 -6.07 -17.11 9.87
N PHE A 15 -6.26 -18.40 10.15
CA PHE A 15 -6.36 -19.42 9.10
C PHE A 15 -7.53 -19.15 8.12
N ASP A 16 -8.72 -18.78 8.63
CA ASP A 16 -9.89 -18.45 7.82
C ASP A 16 -9.67 -17.23 6.92
N ILE A 17 -8.89 -16.24 7.39
CA ILE A 17 -8.46 -15.05 6.64
C ILE A 17 -7.47 -15.47 5.54
N ASN A 18 -6.38 -16.15 5.91
CA ASN A 18 -5.32 -16.50 4.96
C ASN A 18 -5.86 -17.46 3.87
N GLN A 19 -6.76 -18.40 4.23
CA GLN A 19 -7.45 -19.24 3.27
C GLN A 19 -8.37 -18.43 2.34
N ALA A 20 -9.07 -17.42 2.87
CA ALA A 20 -9.96 -16.56 2.09
C ALA A 20 -9.21 -15.71 1.06
N VAL A 21 -8.10 -15.10 1.47
CA VAL A 21 -7.19 -14.37 0.58
C VAL A 21 -6.62 -15.33 -0.47
N ALA A 22 -6.04 -16.45 -0.05
CA ALA A 22 -5.46 -17.44 -0.95
C ALA A 22 -6.43 -17.97 -2.03
N THR A 23 -7.73 -18.05 -1.73
CA THR A 23 -8.77 -18.61 -2.62
C THR A 23 -9.72 -17.57 -3.23
N ALA A 24 -9.39 -16.27 -3.16
CA ALA A 24 -10.22 -15.16 -3.62
C ALA A 24 -11.66 -15.18 -3.08
N ALA A 25 -11.89 -15.73 -1.88
CA ALA A 25 -13.23 -16.01 -1.37
C ALA A 25 -13.59 -15.06 -0.21
N PRO A 26 -14.05 -13.83 -0.42
CA PRO A 26 -14.41 -12.91 0.68
C PRO A 26 -15.63 -13.39 1.51
N TYR A 27 -15.73 -12.93 2.77
CA TYR A 27 -16.91 -13.12 3.63
C TYR A 27 -18.05 -12.16 3.29
N SER A 28 -17.73 -10.89 3.00
CA SER A 28 -18.70 -9.83 2.75
C SER A 28 -18.21 -8.80 1.72
N VAL A 29 -19.16 -8.06 1.14
CA VAL A 29 -18.90 -6.92 0.26
C VAL A 29 -19.93 -5.81 0.50
N SER A 30 -19.50 -4.55 0.56
CA SER A 30 -20.41 -3.42 0.88
C SER A 30 -19.88 -2.07 0.46
N VAL A 31 -20.78 -1.15 0.06
CA VAL A 31 -20.46 0.28 -0.03
C VAL A 31 -20.44 0.86 1.39
N LEU A 32 -19.31 1.45 1.79
CA LEU A 32 -19.15 2.10 3.10
C LEU A 32 -19.45 3.60 3.06
N ALA A 33 -19.07 4.28 1.98
CA ALA A 33 -19.18 5.73 1.85
C ALA A 33 -19.17 6.19 0.38
N TYR A 34 -19.51 7.47 0.18
CA TYR A 34 -19.24 8.20 -1.07
C TYR A 34 -18.23 9.31 -0.77
N ALA A 35 -17.10 9.34 -1.48
CA ALA A 35 -15.94 10.17 -1.14
C ALA A 35 -15.25 10.77 -2.37
N ASN A 36 -14.53 11.87 -2.15
CA ASN A 36 -13.65 12.50 -3.13
C ASN A 36 -12.26 11.85 -3.17
N SER A 37 -11.76 11.45 -2.00
CA SER A 37 -10.46 10.78 -1.82
C SER A 37 -10.50 9.93 -0.55
N PHE A 38 -9.65 8.90 -0.47
CA PHE A 38 -9.54 8.03 0.70
C PHE A 38 -8.12 7.52 0.94
N LEU A 39 -7.89 7.12 2.18
CA LEU A 39 -6.76 6.36 2.69
C LEU A 39 -7.31 5.18 3.49
N TYR A 40 -6.57 4.08 3.52
CA TYR A 40 -6.91 2.92 4.36
C TYR A 40 -5.63 2.39 4.99
N ASN A 41 -5.59 2.29 6.32
CA ASN A 41 -4.43 1.81 7.08
C ASN A 41 -4.86 1.37 8.48
N GLN A 42 -4.19 0.37 9.06
CA GLN A 42 -4.44 -0.14 10.42
C GLN A 42 -5.92 -0.48 10.70
N GLY A 43 -6.69 -0.89 9.69
CA GLY A 43 -8.14 -1.13 9.81
C GLY A 43 -9.04 0.11 9.77
N ILE A 44 -8.48 1.31 9.62
CA ILE A 44 -9.22 2.57 9.61
C ILE A 44 -9.33 3.11 8.18
N LEU A 45 -10.57 3.33 7.73
CA LEU A 45 -10.89 4.04 6.51
C LEU A 45 -11.02 5.53 6.81
N CYS A 46 -10.10 6.33 6.26
CA CYS A 46 -10.12 7.79 6.35
C CYS A 46 -10.45 8.38 4.98
N TYR A 47 -11.49 9.21 4.87
CA TYR A 47 -11.96 9.71 3.56
C TYR A 47 -12.48 11.15 3.60
N ARG A 48 -12.33 11.89 2.49
CA ARG A 48 -12.93 13.22 2.31
C ARG A 48 -14.33 13.07 1.71
N ALA A 49 -15.33 13.60 2.38
CA ALA A 49 -16.69 13.73 1.86
C ALA A 49 -17.15 15.18 2.05
N ARG A 50 -17.41 15.89 0.94
CA ARG A 50 -17.74 17.33 0.96
C ARG A 50 -16.65 18.11 1.72
N HIS A 51 -17.02 18.76 2.82
CA HIS A 51 -16.17 19.59 3.69
C HIS A 51 -15.72 18.87 4.97
N GLU A 52 -15.80 17.54 5.00
CA GLU A 52 -15.44 16.72 6.15
C GLU A 52 -14.34 15.71 5.80
N ILE A 53 -13.46 15.44 6.75
CA ILE A 53 -12.65 14.22 6.75
C ILE A 53 -13.23 13.28 7.80
N ARG A 54 -13.61 12.07 7.38
CA ARG A 54 -14.36 11.09 8.18
C ARG A 54 -13.53 9.82 8.36
N LEU A 55 -13.47 9.32 9.59
CA LEU A 55 -12.67 8.15 9.98
C LEU A 55 -13.60 7.04 10.52
N LEU A 56 -13.64 5.91 9.82
CA LEU A 56 -14.38 4.71 10.16
C LEU A 56 -13.44 3.57 10.54
N ASP A 57 -13.63 2.96 11.72
CA ASP A 57 -13.00 1.69 12.06
C ASP A 57 -13.72 0.55 11.32
N VAL A 58 -13.10 0.04 10.26
CA VAL A 58 -13.61 -1.08 9.46
C VAL A 58 -13.37 -2.40 10.20
N HIS A 59 -12.21 -2.53 10.85
CA HIS A 59 -11.75 -3.74 11.53
C HIS A 59 -12.57 -4.14 12.77
N SER A 60 -13.32 -3.21 13.36
CA SER A 60 -14.27 -3.46 14.46
C SER A 60 -15.75 -3.40 14.04
N GLY A 61 -16.06 -3.21 12.74
CA GLY A 61 -17.44 -2.96 12.28
C GLY A 61 -18.03 -1.67 12.88
N GLY A 62 -17.23 -0.60 12.86
CA GLY A 62 -17.44 0.63 13.63
C GLY A 62 -18.80 1.28 13.41
N LYS A 63 -19.49 1.59 14.51
CA LYS A 63 -20.86 2.14 14.53
C LYS A 63 -20.93 3.65 14.72
N GLN A 64 -19.78 4.31 14.71
CA GLN A 64 -19.62 5.76 14.77
C GLN A 64 -18.40 6.13 13.95
N GLU A 65 -18.46 7.26 13.25
CA GLU A 65 -17.31 7.86 12.59
C GLU A 65 -16.80 9.05 13.41
N ARG A 66 -15.48 9.24 13.46
CA ARG A 66 -14.87 10.50 13.91
C ARG A 66 -14.83 11.45 12.73
N VAL A 67 -15.28 12.69 12.91
CA VAL A 67 -15.45 13.65 11.83
C VAL A 67 -14.75 14.96 12.15
N LEU A 68 -13.76 15.31 11.32
CA LEU A 68 -13.05 16.58 11.32
C LEU A 68 -13.75 17.51 10.32
N ASN A 69 -14.35 18.60 10.81
CA ASN A 69 -14.94 19.61 9.94
C ASN A 69 -13.85 20.54 9.40
N LEU A 70 -13.69 20.61 8.08
CA LEU A 70 -12.63 21.40 7.47
C LEU A 70 -12.83 22.90 7.65
N PHE A 71 -14.06 23.43 7.69
CA PHE A 71 -14.28 24.86 7.96
C PHE A 71 -13.83 25.24 9.37
N THR A 72 -14.17 24.44 10.39
CA THR A 72 -13.72 24.65 11.78
C THR A 72 -12.20 24.48 11.89
N ALA A 73 -11.60 23.51 11.19
CA ALA A 73 -10.15 23.33 11.14
C ALA A 73 -9.44 24.54 10.49
N PHE A 74 -9.97 25.05 9.39
CA PHE A 74 -9.41 26.23 8.72
C PHE A 74 -9.49 27.49 9.59
N GLN A 75 -10.59 27.70 10.31
CA GLN A 75 -10.74 28.84 11.23
C GLN A 75 -9.80 28.80 12.45
N LEU A 76 -9.35 27.61 12.88
CA LEU A 76 -8.52 27.45 14.07
C LEU A 76 -7.01 27.44 13.81
N PHE A 77 -6.56 26.96 12.65
CA PHE A 77 -5.13 26.71 12.37
C PHE A 77 -4.52 27.59 11.26
N TYR A 78 -5.32 28.46 10.61
CA TYR A 78 -4.90 29.23 9.44
C TYR A 78 -5.35 30.69 9.60
N SER A 79 -4.49 31.63 9.20
CA SER A 79 -4.66 33.07 9.49
C SER A 79 -5.77 33.77 8.71
N GLU A 80 -6.36 33.12 7.71
CA GLU A 80 -7.40 33.69 6.85
C GLU A 80 -8.63 32.77 6.80
N PRO A 81 -9.86 33.32 6.82
CA PRO A 81 -11.07 32.52 6.72
C PRO A 81 -11.17 31.87 5.34
N PRO A 82 -11.47 30.55 5.24
CA PRO A 82 -11.45 29.84 3.98
C PRO A 82 -12.59 30.30 3.05
N GLY A 83 -12.25 30.62 1.81
CA GLY A 83 -13.20 30.47 0.70
C GLY A 83 -13.54 28.98 0.51
N MET A 84 -14.71 28.66 -0.06
CA MET A 84 -15.10 27.26 -0.32
C MET A 84 -14.03 26.49 -1.10
N ASP A 85 -13.37 27.15 -2.05
CA ASP A 85 -12.26 26.65 -2.85
C ASP A 85 -11.11 26.05 -2.03
N ALA A 86 -10.85 26.55 -0.81
CA ALA A 86 -9.77 26.04 0.04
C ALA A 86 -10.08 24.65 0.62
N VAL A 87 -11.35 24.34 0.84
CA VAL A 87 -11.83 23.05 1.33
C VAL A 87 -11.75 21.97 0.25
N ASP A 88 -11.97 22.32 -1.01
CA ASP A 88 -11.84 21.38 -2.12
C ASP A 88 -10.38 21.09 -2.52
N ARG A 89 -9.44 21.97 -2.14
CA ARG A 89 -7.98 21.81 -2.28
C ARG A 89 -7.33 20.95 -1.19
N VAL A 90 -8.11 20.13 -0.48
CA VAL A 90 -7.61 19.21 0.57
C VAL A 90 -7.35 17.82 0.02
N SER A 91 -6.08 17.40 0.08
CA SER A 91 -5.57 16.11 -0.37
C SER A 91 -5.02 15.28 0.80
N LEU A 92 -5.63 14.11 1.05
CA LEU A 92 -5.21 13.18 2.11
C LEU A 92 -3.88 12.51 1.74
N LEU A 93 -2.88 12.53 2.65
CA LEU A 93 -1.55 11.96 2.41
C LEU A 93 -1.31 10.68 3.21
N GLN A 94 -1.47 10.72 4.54
CA GLN A 94 -1.33 9.54 5.40
C GLN A 94 -2.28 9.58 6.61
N TYR A 95 -2.61 8.39 7.11
CA TYR A 95 -3.16 8.20 8.45
C TYR A 95 -2.48 6.98 9.09
N SER A 96 -2.09 7.10 10.36
CA SER A 96 -1.70 5.99 11.25
C SER A 96 -1.80 6.47 12.70
N ASP A 97 -2.07 5.56 13.64
CA ASP A 97 -1.94 5.78 15.07
C ASP A 97 -2.64 7.05 15.62
N ASP A 98 -3.86 7.29 15.12
CA ASP A 98 -4.68 8.47 15.40
C ASP A 98 -4.09 9.83 14.95
N ILE A 99 -3.04 9.83 14.14
CA ILE A 99 -2.50 11.01 13.48
C ILE A 99 -2.93 11.00 12.00
N LEU A 100 -3.44 12.13 11.55
CA LEU A 100 -3.90 12.38 10.19
C LEU A 100 -3.01 13.44 9.53
N VAL A 101 -2.46 13.16 8.36
CA VAL A 101 -1.68 14.12 7.57
C VAL A 101 -2.34 14.35 6.21
N PHE A 102 -2.63 15.62 5.92
CA PHE A 102 -3.17 16.07 4.64
C PHE A 102 -2.44 17.32 4.15
N ARG A 103 -2.48 17.55 2.84
CA ARG A 103 -2.01 18.78 2.20
C ARG A 103 -3.20 19.66 1.86
N VAL A 104 -3.03 20.97 2.03
CA VAL A 104 -3.91 22.00 1.48
C VAL A 104 -3.13 22.73 0.39
N ASP A 105 -3.66 22.78 -0.83
CA ASP A 105 -3.05 23.59 -1.89
C ASP A 105 -3.35 25.08 -1.66
N ALA A 106 -2.36 25.95 -1.86
CA ALA A 106 -2.52 27.41 -1.80
C ALA A 106 -3.53 27.91 -2.83
N GLY A 107 -3.56 27.27 -4.01
CA GLY A 107 -4.51 27.53 -5.10
C GLY A 107 -4.05 28.63 -6.05
N SER A 108 -4.21 28.39 -7.35
CA SER A 108 -3.83 29.34 -8.40
C SER A 108 -4.86 30.47 -8.54
N ASN A 109 -4.75 31.50 -7.71
CA ASN A 109 -5.47 32.76 -7.91
C ASN A 109 -4.94 33.47 -9.18
N LEU A 110 -5.55 33.19 -10.33
CA LEU A 110 -5.19 33.73 -11.65
C LEU A 110 -5.62 35.21 -11.83
N ALA A 111 -5.26 36.08 -10.88
CA ALA A 111 -5.40 37.53 -11.01
C ALA A 111 -4.43 38.31 -10.08
N HIS A 112 -3.56 39.11 -10.70
CA HIS A 112 -2.89 40.29 -10.11
C HIS A 112 -2.41 40.22 -8.64
N ASP A 113 -1.37 39.44 -8.36
CA ASP A 113 -0.12 40.02 -7.84
C ASP A 113 1.09 39.17 -8.25
N GLN A 114 2.14 39.79 -8.78
CA GLN A 114 3.35 39.10 -9.27
C GLN A 114 4.57 39.38 -8.36
N THR A 115 4.33 39.68 -7.07
CA THR A 115 5.39 40.11 -6.15
C THR A 115 5.51 39.27 -4.86
N ASN A 116 4.57 38.38 -4.56
CA ASN A 116 4.59 37.58 -3.33
C ASN A 116 5.25 36.20 -3.54
N ASP A 117 6.52 36.10 -3.12
CA ASP A 117 7.29 34.86 -2.89
C ASP A 117 6.73 34.00 -1.73
N ASP A 118 5.50 34.29 -1.30
CA ASP A 118 4.87 33.83 -0.07
C ASP A 118 3.75 32.79 -0.31
N GLN A 119 3.58 32.31 -1.56
CA GLN A 119 2.67 31.20 -1.86
C GLN A 119 3.36 29.84 -1.62
N ALA A 120 2.82 29.09 -0.65
CA ALA A 120 3.29 27.77 -0.28
C ALA A 120 2.10 26.87 0.09
N ASP A 121 2.15 25.60 -0.31
CA ASP A 121 1.16 24.61 0.12
C ASP A 121 1.40 24.24 1.60
N LEU A 122 0.36 23.74 2.27
CA LEU A 122 0.38 23.52 3.72
C LEU A 122 0.24 22.03 4.05
N LEU A 123 1.34 21.44 4.50
CA LEU A 123 1.38 20.11 5.08
C LEU A 123 0.81 20.17 6.50
N SER A 124 -0.35 19.57 6.71
CA SER A 124 -1.19 19.77 7.88
C SER A 124 -1.33 18.47 8.66
N VAL A 125 -0.98 18.50 9.95
CA VAL A 125 -0.75 17.34 10.80
C VAL A 125 -1.68 17.41 12.00
N PHE A 126 -2.65 16.51 12.07
CA PHE A 126 -3.72 16.52 13.07
C PHE A 126 -3.64 15.30 14.00
N ASP A 127 -3.53 15.56 15.32
CA ASP A 127 -3.67 14.52 16.35
C ASP A 127 -5.16 14.35 16.69
N MET A 128 -5.76 13.26 16.21
CA MET A 128 -7.18 12.94 16.35
C MET A 128 -7.56 12.47 17.78
N THR A 129 -6.61 12.48 18.72
CA THR A 129 -6.84 12.31 20.16
C THR A 129 -6.70 13.61 20.95
N ARG A 130 -5.82 14.52 20.49
CA ARG A 130 -5.49 15.80 21.14
C ARG A 130 -5.34 16.90 20.07
N PRO A 131 -6.44 17.43 19.50
CA PRO A 131 -6.35 18.34 18.36
C PRO A 131 -5.54 19.62 18.60
N LEU A 132 -5.34 20.04 19.86
CA LEU A 132 -4.47 21.16 20.24
C LEU A 132 -2.97 20.93 19.98
N ASN A 133 -2.55 19.67 19.75
CA ASN A 133 -1.17 19.34 19.35
C ASN A 133 -0.93 19.44 17.84
N SER A 134 -1.98 19.70 17.06
CA SER A 134 -1.92 19.76 15.58
C SER A 134 -1.10 20.95 15.10
N PHE A 135 -0.45 20.82 13.94
CA PHE A 135 0.38 21.88 13.37
C PHE A 135 0.44 21.82 11.84
N THR A 136 0.92 22.91 11.24
CA THR A 136 1.16 23.03 9.79
C THR A 136 2.65 23.30 9.50
N LYS A 137 3.18 22.71 8.43
CA LYS A 137 4.48 23.08 7.83
C LYS A 137 4.23 23.61 6.42
N ARG A 138 4.93 24.68 6.03
CA ARG A 138 4.91 25.20 4.65
C ARG A 138 5.80 24.34 3.75
N ILE A 139 5.30 23.98 2.57
CA ILE A 139 6.02 23.23 1.53
C ILE A 139 5.89 23.97 0.18
N PRO A 140 6.83 23.80 -0.77
CA PRO A 140 6.78 24.55 -2.04
C PRO A 140 5.52 24.22 -2.84
N LEU A 141 4.98 25.23 -3.52
CA LEU A 141 3.76 25.14 -4.35
C LEU A 141 3.88 24.01 -5.37
N GLY A 142 2.90 23.10 -5.39
CA GLY A 142 2.83 21.99 -6.34
C GLY A 142 3.74 20.80 -6.03
N ALA A 143 4.67 20.91 -5.07
CA ALA A 143 5.76 19.95 -4.91
C ALA A 143 5.31 18.50 -4.62
N GLN A 144 5.96 17.53 -5.25
CA GLN A 144 5.68 16.11 -5.00
C GLN A 144 6.27 15.71 -3.64
N VAL A 145 5.43 15.08 -2.80
CA VAL A 145 5.70 14.83 -1.38
C VAL A 145 5.34 13.40 -1.00
N PHE A 146 6.24 12.74 -0.26
CA PHE A 146 5.87 11.58 0.55
C PHE A 146 5.71 11.98 2.01
N VAL A 147 4.88 11.24 2.75
CA VAL A 147 4.78 11.31 4.20
C VAL A 147 4.92 9.90 4.77
N ARG A 148 5.65 9.77 5.89
CA ARG A 148 5.71 8.59 6.76
C ARG A 148 5.80 8.99 8.22
N HIS A 149 4.88 8.51 9.07
CA HIS A 149 4.87 8.85 10.49
C HIS A 149 4.47 7.69 11.41
N SER A 150 4.81 7.85 12.68
CA SER A 150 4.46 7.00 13.82
C SER A 150 3.63 7.80 14.85
N ARG A 151 3.63 7.38 16.12
CA ARG A 151 3.10 8.14 17.27
C ARG A 151 4.02 9.27 17.73
N THR A 152 5.29 9.25 17.35
CA THR A 152 6.34 10.12 17.92
C THR A 152 7.12 10.92 16.89
N TYR A 153 7.29 10.40 15.67
CA TYR A 153 8.00 11.08 14.59
C TYR A 153 7.18 11.17 13.31
N LEU A 154 7.29 12.32 12.65
CA LEU A 154 6.79 12.58 11.31
C LEU A 154 8.00 12.81 10.39
N TRP A 155 8.09 12.01 9.34
CA TRP A 155 9.01 12.21 8.24
C TRP A 155 8.23 12.61 6.99
N TYR A 156 8.72 13.60 6.26
CA TYR A 156 8.21 13.94 4.95
C TYR A 156 9.35 14.31 4.00
N GLY A 157 9.23 13.89 2.75
CA GLY A 157 10.17 14.24 1.69
C GLY A 157 9.55 15.19 0.68
N ILE A 158 10.37 16.07 0.13
CA ILE A 158 10.04 16.99 -0.96
C ILE A 158 10.98 16.65 -2.12
N PHE A 159 10.41 16.24 -3.24
CA PHE A 159 11.16 15.99 -4.47
C PHE A 159 11.58 17.29 -5.16
N ARG A 160 12.77 17.30 -5.77
CA ARG A 160 13.31 18.42 -6.55
C ARG A 160 14.08 17.89 -7.76
N GLU A 161 13.91 18.56 -8.90
CA GLU A 161 14.76 18.42 -10.08
C GLU A 161 15.60 19.68 -10.22
N HIS A 162 16.89 19.54 -10.52
CA HIS A 162 17.77 20.66 -10.85
C HIS A 162 18.92 20.22 -11.75
N ILE A 163 19.49 21.15 -12.52
CA ILE A 163 20.69 20.88 -13.32
C ILE A 163 21.90 21.35 -12.50
N GLU A 164 22.90 20.50 -12.35
CA GLU A 164 24.16 20.85 -11.69
C GLU A 164 25.03 21.70 -12.64
N GLU A 165 25.36 22.92 -12.19
CA GLU A 165 26.04 23.95 -13.01
C GLU A 165 27.40 23.54 -13.58
N TRP A 166 28.07 22.54 -12.97
CA TRP A 166 29.42 22.12 -13.33
C TRP A 166 29.48 20.88 -14.24
N THR A 167 28.42 20.07 -14.25
CA THR A 167 28.38 18.77 -14.96
C THR A 167 27.31 18.73 -16.05
N GLU A 168 26.41 19.72 -16.10
CA GLU A 168 25.19 19.74 -16.90
C GLU A 168 24.25 18.54 -16.63
N ARG A 169 24.48 17.80 -15.54
CA ARG A 169 23.69 16.63 -15.14
C ARG A 169 22.38 17.07 -14.51
N LEU A 170 21.28 16.44 -14.92
CA LEU A 170 20.00 16.52 -14.19
C LEU A 170 20.12 15.69 -12.91
N ILE A 171 19.98 16.34 -11.76
CA ILE A 171 19.92 15.72 -10.43
C ILE A 171 18.48 15.78 -9.94
N CYS A 172 17.90 14.59 -9.75
CA CYS A 172 16.63 14.36 -9.10
C CYS A 172 16.91 13.98 -7.63
N GLU A 173 16.40 14.75 -6.66
CA GLU A 173 16.65 14.50 -5.23
C GLU A 173 15.38 14.58 -4.39
N TRP A 174 15.33 13.74 -3.34
CA TRP A 174 14.38 13.87 -2.24
C TRP A 174 15.07 14.57 -1.07
N THR A 175 14.66 15.81 -0.74
CA THR A 175 15.03 16.45 0.53
C THR A 175 14.04 15.99 1.61
N ILE A 176 14.55 15.37 2.67
CA ILE A 176 13.76 14.64 3.68
C ILE A 176 13.91 15.34 5.03
N TYR A 177 12.78 15.55 5.70
CA TYR A 177 12.67 16.29 6.96
C TYR A 177 12.04 15.40 8.05
N GLY A 178 12.70 15.29 9.20
CA GLY A 178 12.17 14.62 10.39
C GLY A 178 11.67 15.64 11.42
N VAL A 179 10.51 15.38 12.02
CA VAL A 179 9.85 16.23 13.01
C VAL A 179 9.40 15.40 14.22
N ASP A 180 9.77 15.84 15.43
CA ASP A 180 9.28 15.26 16.68
C ASP A 180 7.85 15.76 16.93
N LEU A 181 6.88 14.85 16.95
CA LEU A 181 5.45 15.20 17.03
C LEU A 181 5.02 15.79 18.39
N LYS A 182 5.83 15.58 19.43
CA LYS A 182 5.55 16.06 20.79
C LYS A 182 6.03 17.50 21.02
N THR A 183 7.10 17.90 20.34
CA THR A 183 7.75 19.20 20.48
C THR A 183 7.64 20.06 19.22
N GLN A 184 7.15 19.49 18.11
CA GLN A 184 6.98 20.10 16.78
C GLN A 184 8.28 20.60 16.12
N ASN A 185 9.43 20.32 16.74
CA ASN A 185 10.77 20.72 16.28
C ASN A 185 11.29 19.80 15.17
N SER A 186 12.17 20.37 14.33
CA SER A 186 12.96 19.58 13.38
C SER A 186 13.94 18.69 14.16
N VAL A 187 14.03 17.42 13.78
CA VAL A 187 14.95 16.42 14.34
C VAL A 187 16.18 16.30 13.46
N GLU A 188 15.96 16.02 12.17
CA GLU A 188 17.01 15.90 11.16
C GLU A 188 16.52 16.41 9.80
N THR A 189 17.46 16.70 8.91
CA THR A 189 17.17 16.94 7.48
C THR A 189 18.32 16.37 6.66
N PHE A 190 18.01 15.52 5.70
CA PHE A 190 18.99 14.89 4.80
C PHE A 190 18.46 14.86 3.36
N ARG A 191 19.29 14.39 2.42
CA ARG A 191 18.90 14.25 1.00
C ARG A 191 19.25 12.87 0.48
N VAL A 192 18.48 12.43 -0.52
CA VAL A 192 18.67 11.16 -1.22
C VAL A 192 18.55 11.43 -2.71
N GLU A 193 19.59 11.12 -3.49
CA GLU A 193 19.51 11.14 -4.95
C GLU A 193 18.58 10.02 -5.44
N ALA A 194 17.82 10.30 -6.50
CA ALA A 194 16.91 9.38 -7.14
C ALA A 194 17.03 9.50 -8.68
N ALA A 195 16.48 8.53 -9.41
CA ALA A 195 16.35 8.67 -10.87
C ALA A 195 15.14 9.56 -11.25
N ASP A 196 14.08 9.48 -10.45
CA ASP A 196 12.77 10.05 -10.69
C ASP A 196 12.02 10.27 -9.35
N SER A 197 10.75 10.69 -9.43
CA SER A 197 9.86 10.89 -8.29
C SER A 197 8.89 9.72 -8.03
N ASP A 198 9.01 8.61 -8.76
CA ASP A 198 8.01 7.52 -8.78
C ASP A 198 8.16 6.60 -7.55
N LEU A 199 7.59 7.08 -6.44
CA LEU A 199 7.43 6.39 -5.18
C LEU A 199 6.78 5.01 -5.37
N GLY A 200 7.45 3.97 -4.88
CA GLY A 200 7.03 2.57 -5.00
C GLY A 200 7.44 1.89 -6.32
N GLN A 201 8.07 2.62 -7.26
CA GLN A 201 8.72 2.02 -8.43
C GLN A 201 10.24 2.09 -8.29
N SER A 202 10.82 3.30 -8.25
CA SER A 202 12.28 3.46 -8.20
C SER A 202 12.80 3.56 -6.77
N ILE A 203 12.02 4.16 -5.86
CA ILE A 203 12.36 4.38 -4.44
C ILE A 203 11.12 4.22 -3.54
N CYS A 204 11.29 3.65 -2.36
CA CYS A 204 10.25 3.44 -1.37
C CYS A 204 10.69 3.88 0.04
N PHE A 205 9.76 4.46 0.78
CA PHE A 205 9.94 5.02 2.12
C PHE A 205 8.94 4.37 3.07
N GLU A 206 9.36 3.85 4.23
CA GLU A 206 8.43 3.29 5.23
C GLU A 206 8.96 3.41 6.66
N MET A 207 8.07 3.36 7.66
CA MET A 207 8.45 3.41 9.08
C MET A 207 8.43 2.02 9.73
N TYR A 208 9.48 1.69 10.48
CA TYR A 208 9.53 0.52 11.37
C TYR A 208 10.24 0.88 12.67
N ASN A 209 9.63 0.54 13.82
CA ASN A 209 10.15 0.83 15.16
C ASN A 209 10.71 2.26 15.33
N GLU A 210 9.96 3.29 14.94
CA GLU A 210 10.35 4.71 14.97
C GLU A 210 11.48 5.15 14.01
N HIS A 211 12.03 4.23 13.21
CA HIS A 211 13.07 4.51 12.22
C HIS A 211 12.46 4.64 10.81
N LEU A 212 12.96 5.59 10.02
CA LEU A 212 12.59 5.73 8.61
C LEU A 212 13.51 4.84 7.76
N TYR A 213 12.93 3.84 7.11
CA TYR A 213 13.64 2.98 6.18
C TYR A 213 13.51 3.49 4.74
N ALA A 214 14.64 3.41 4.02
CA ALA A 214 14.86 3.91 2.61
C ALA A 214 15.06 2.47 1.96
N VAL A 215 14.33 2.12 0.89
CA VAL A 215 14.80 1.13 -0.10
C VAL A 215 14.71 1.75 -1.48
N SER A 216 15.74 1.61 -2.31
CA SER A 216 15.72 2.10 -3.69
C SER A 216 16.39 1.13 -4.66
N THR A 217 15.85 1.08 -5.87
CA THR A 217 16.30 0.27 -7.00
C THR A 217 16.53 1.16 -8.23
N GLN A 218 17.65 1.89 -8.26
CA GLN A 218 18.10 2.85 -9.30
C GLN A 218 19.55 2.53 -9.74
N THR A 219 20.34 3.42 -10.36
CA THR A 219 21.74 3.11 -10.76
C THR A 219 22.66 4.37 -10.84
N THR A 220 23.94 4.31 -10.43
CA THR A 220 24.95 5.36 -10.74
C THR A 220 26.23 4.94 -11.48
N SER A 221 26.67 3.67 -11.45
CA SER A 221 27.85 3.25 -12.22
C SER A 221 27.46 2.53 -13.52
N SER A 222 28.16 2.85 -14.62
CA SER A 222 27.97 2.26 -15.95
C SER A 222 28.44 0.81 -16.07
N ASP A 223 29.13 0.31 -15.04
CA ASP A 223 29.99 -0.88 -15.12
C ASP A 223 29.37 -2.10 -14.41
N VAL A 224 28.13 -1.98 -13.90
CA VAL A 224 27.38 -3.09 -13.30
C VAL A 224 27.05 -4.14 -14.37
N THR A 225 27.34 -5.42 -14.09
CA THR A 225 27.03 -6.50 -15.05
C THR A 225 25.51 -6.70 -15.20
N PRO A 226 24.97 -6.86 -16.42
CA PRO A 226 23.52 -6.87 -16.69
C PRO A 226 22.77 -8.15 -16.26
N TYR A 227 23.30 -8.88 -15.28
CA TYR A 227 22.76 -10.12 -14.72
C TYR A 227 22.72 -10.13 -13.19
N SER A 228 23.00 -8.99 -12.55
CA SER A 228 22.94 -8.81 -11.10
C SER A 228 21.90 -7.74 -10.75
N SER A 229 21.13 -7.99 -9.69
CA SER A 229 20.12 -7.06 -9.18
C SER A 229 20.33 -6.93 -7.69
N PHE A 230 20.36 -5.69 -7.21
CA PHE A 230 20.70 -5.38 -5.84
C PHE A 230 19.52 -4.69 -5.15
N TYR A 231 19.51 -4.77 -3.83
CA TYR A 231 18.68 -3.93 -2.97
C TYR A 231 19.61 -3.14 -2.09
N HIS A 232 19.18 -1.92 -1.79
CA HIS A 232 19.99 -1.01 -1.02
C HIS A 232 19.12 -0.27 -0.02
N VAL A 233 19.56 -0.29 1.22
CA VAL A 233 18.73 -0.01 2.40
C VAL A 233 19.31 1.16 3.16
N PHE A 234 18.49 2.18 3.36
CA PHE A 234 18.68 3.21 4.37
C PHE A 234 17.87 2.86 5.63
N CYS A 235 18.39 3.21 6.80
CA CYS A 235 17.69 3.10 8.07
C CYS A 235 18.09 4.31 8.94
N CYS A 236 17.27 5.35 8.92
CA CYS A 236 17.49 6.54 9.75
C CYS A 236 16.81 6.35 11.11
N ALA A 237 17.63 6.14 12.14
CA ALA A 237 17.22 6.45 13.51
C ALA A 237 17.00 7.96 13.64
N PRO A 238 16.29 8.45 14.67
CA PRO A 238 16.16 9.90 14.94
C PRO A 238 17.47 10.67 15.21
N ARG A 239 18.66 10.05 15.05
CA ARG A 239 20.01 10.60 15.33
C ARG A 239 21.18 10.02 14.50
N ASP A 240 21.00 9.00 13.66
CA ASP A 240 22.10 8.24 13.03
C ASP A 240 21.91 8.05 11.51
N LYS A 241 23.03 7.92 10.77
CA LYS A 241 23.14 8.23 9.34
C LYS A 241 23.23 7.04 8.36
N LEU A 242 23.24 7.41 7.07
CA LEU A 242 22.80 6.69 5.87
C LEU A 242 23.72 5.58 5.33
N CYS A 243 23.17 4.76 4.43
CA CYS A 243 23.87 3.87 3.48
C CYS A 243 23.20 3.94 2.07
N PRO A 244 23.96 3.79 0.95
CA PRO A 244 23.51 4.14 -0.42
C PRO A 244 22.93 3.00 -1.29
N ILE A 245 22.49 3.30 -2.54
CA ILE A 245 21.33 2.79 -3.35
C ILE A 245 21.66 1.84 -4.56
N PHE A 246 20.68 1.10 -5.20
CA PHE A 246 20.54 0.45 -6.59
C PHE A 246 19.66 -0.87 -6.61
N ASP A 247 19.05 -1.55 -7.63
CA ASP A 247 18.67 -1.46 -9.11
C ASP A 247 17.61 -2.60 -9.50
N LEU A 248 16.53 -2.58 -10.33
CA LEU A 248 15.60 -1.64 -11.03
C LEU A 248 14.29 -2.39 -11.56
N TRP A 249 13.25 -1.66 -12.04
CA TRP A 249 11.91 -2.03 -12.63
C TRP A 249 10.97 -2.97 -11.84
N THR A 250 10.17 -2.37 -10.95
CA THR A 250 9.67 -3.05 -9.75
C THR A 250 8.35 -2.46 -9.19
N ASP A 251 7.48 -3.27 -8.58
CA ASP A 251 6.57 -2.84 -7.49
C ASP A 251 7.31 -3.04 -6.19
N LEU A 252 7.85 -1.96 -5.62
CA LEU A 252 8.80 -1.97 -4.52
C LEU A 252 8.17 -1.43 -3.24
N SER A 253 8.07 -2.28 -2.21
CA SER A 253 7.57 -1.87 -0.90
C SER A 253 8.36 -2.48 0.25
N ILE A 254 8.33 -1.79 1.39
CA ILE A 254 8.75 -2.36 2.67
C ILE A 254 7.47 -2.85 3.37
N ARG A 255 7.53 -4.04 3.94
CA ARG A 255 6.44 -4.67 4.71
C ARG A 255 7.01 -5.27 5.99
N ILE A 256 6.15 -5.58 6.95
CA ILE A 256 6.51 -6.41 8.10
C ILE A 256 6.07 -7.83 7.79
N ASP A 257 6.97 -8.81 7.90
CA ASP A 257 6.57 -10.21 7.90
C ASP A 257 5.95 -10.56 9.25
N GLU A 258 4.66 -10.92 9.26
CA GLU A 258 3.94 -11.32 10.46
C GLU A 258 4.55 -12.55 11.17
N THR A 259 5.29 -13.39 10.43
CA THR A 259 5.90 -14.62 10.95
C THR A 259 7.09 -14.33 11.86
N THR A 260 7.93 -13.37 11.50
CA THR A 260 9.16 -13.00 12.24
C THR A 260 9.06 -11.67 12.98
N GLY A 261 8.06 -10.84 12.65
CA GLY A 261 7.95 -9.46 13.12
C GLY A 261 9.00 -8.50 12.53
N ARG A 262 9.82 -8.96 11.56
CA ARG A 262 10.91 -8.18 10.96
C ARG A 262 10.45 -7.43 9.70
N PRO A 263 11.09 -6.29 9.37
CA PRO A 263 10.90 -5.65 8.08
C PRO A 263 11.48 -6.53 6.95
N VAL A 264 10.77 -6.55 5.82
CA VAL A 264 11.18 -7.21 4.58
C VAL A 264 10.96 -6.27 3.40
N ILE A 265 11.86 -6.31 2.43
CA ILE A 265 11.63 -5.76 1.09
C ILE A 265 10.73 -6.75 0.35
N LEU A 266 9.66 -6.24 -0.23
CA LEU A 266 8.76 -6.95 -1.12
C LEU A 266 8.83 -6.27 -2.50
N GLU A 267 9.15 -7.06 -3.53
CA GLU A 267 9.47 -6.53 -4.85
C GLU A 267 8.84 -7.37 -5.97
N CYS A 268 7.98 -6.81 -6.83
CA CYS A 268 7.49 -7.51 -8.03
C CYS A 268 8.30 -7.13 -9.27
N ARG A 269 9.02 -8.08 -9.88
CA ARG A 269 9.63 -7.92 -11.22
C ARG A 269 8.81 -8.65 -12.29
N ARG A 270 8.89 -8.20 -13.56
CA ARG A 270 8.35 -8.93 -14.73
C ARG A 270 9.49 -9.50 -15.57
N GLU A 271 9.63 -10.82 -15.57
CA GLU A 271 10.83 -11.53 -16.01
C GLU A 271 10.55 -12.34 -17.28
N HIS A 272 11.50 -12.36 -18.22
CA HIS A 272 11.41 -13.14 -19.46
C HIS A 272 12.14 -14.47 -19.29
N SER A 273 11.40 -15.58 -19.42
CA SER A 273 11.98 -16.92 -19.30
C SER A 273 12.94 -17.21 -20.47
N SER A 274 14.22 -17.40 -20.15
CA SER A 274 15.27 -17.87 -21.06
C SER A 274 15.43 -17.09 -22.37
N GLY A 275 15.07 -15.79 -22.39
CA GLY A 275 15.12 -14.95 -23.59
C GLY A 275 14.01 -15.20 -24.61
N GLY A 276 12.98 -15.98 -24.25
CA GLY A 276 11.78 -16.15 -25.07
C GLY A 276 10.79 -14.99 -24.96
N SER A 277 9.71 -15.06 -25.76
CA SER A 277 8.57 -14.13 -25.66
C SER A 277 7.67 -14.39 -24.45
N GLU A 278 7.89 -15.48 -23.72
CA GLU A 278 7.19 -15.78 -22.48
C GLU A 278 7.81 -15.03 -21.31
N ASN A 279 6.98 -14.23 -20.64
CA ASN A 279 7.33 -13.55 -19.41
C ASN A 279 6.24 -13.78 -18.34
N HIS A 280 6.59 -13.59 -17.07
CA HIS A 280 5.66 -13.68 -15.94
C HIS A 280 6.11 -12.71 -14.84
N ARG A 281 5.29 -12.48 -13.81
CA ARG A 281 5.75 -11.74 -12.63
C ARG A 281 6.36 -12.67 -11.59
N THR A 282 7.33 -12.15 -10.86
CA THR A 282 7.92 -12.82 -9.70
C THR A 282 7.97 -11.81 -8.56
N TYR A 283 7.33 -12.14 -7.44
CA TYR A 283 7.53 -11.41 -6.19
C TYR A 283 8.77 -11.97 -5.49
N TYR A 284 9.68 -11.09 -5.12
CA TYR A 284 10.84 -11.34 -4.29
C TYR A 284 10.61 -10.80 -2.88
N VAL A 285 11.15 -11.50 -1.88
CA VAL A 285 11.12 -11.15 -0.47
C VAL A 285 12.53 -11.20 0.09
N GLN A 286 13.03 -10.09 0.62
CA GLN A 286 14.37 -9.96 1.19
C GLN A 286 14.28 -9.44 2.63
N PRO A 287 14.85 -10.12 3.63
CA PRO A 287 14.95 -9.57 4.99
C PRO A 287 15.72 -8.24 5.01
N VAL A 288 15.16 -7.25 5.70
CA VAL A 288 15.80 -5.94 5.93
C VAL A 288 16.57 -6.01 7.27
N PRO A 289 17.81 -5.50 7.34
CA PRO A 289 18.55 -5.43 8.60
C PRO A 289 17.82 -4.59 9.67
N LEU A 290 17.87 -5.05 10.92
CA LEU A 290 17.44 -4.27 12.07
C LEU A 290 18.40 -3.09 12.33
N PRO A 291 17.98 -2.00 13.02
CA PRO A 291 18.86 -0.85 13.25
C PRO A 291 20.12 -1.23 14.04
N GLU A 292 19.99 -2.16 15.00
CA GLU A 292 21.10 -2.75 15.75
C GLU A 292 22.08 -3.53 14.84
N GLU A 293 21.57 -4.19 13.81
CA GLU A 293 22.38 -4.96 12.84
C GLU A 293 23.13 -4.02 11.89
N CYS A 294 22.56 -2.87 11.51
CA CYS A 294 23.24 -1.82 10.74
C CYS A 294 24.41 -1.20 11.51
N LEU A 295 24.21 -0.81 12.77
CA LEU A 295 25.24 -0.14 13.60
C LEU A 295 26.51 -0.99 13.77
N ILE A 296 26.36 -2.32 13.86
CA ILE A 296 27.48 -3.27 14.01
C ILE A 296 28.33 -3.37 12.74
N GLN A 297 27.75 -3.15 11.56
CA GLN A 297 28.45 -3.36 10.27
C GLN A 297 29.45 -2.27 9.91
N HIS A 298 29.27 -1.04 10.41
CA HIS A 298 30.09 0.11 10.02
C HIS A 298 31.11 0.57 11.08
N GLY A 299 30.82 0.32 12.36
CA GLY A 299 31.72 0.65 13.48
C GLY A 299 31.82 2.16 13.80
N GLU A 300 32.42 2.48 14.95
CA GLU A 300 32.58 3.86 15.40
C GLU A 300 33.60 4.63 14.53
N ARG A 301 33.12 5.39 13.55
CA ARG A 301 33.88 6.40 12.79
C ARG A 301 33.13 7.72 12.71
N ASP A 302 33.89 8.80 12.52
CA ASP A 302 33.53 10.14 13.00
C ASP A 302 32.32 10.77 12.27
N THR A 303 31.40 11.34 13.05
CA THR A 303 30.06 11.77 12.61
C THR A 303 30.10 13.18 11.99
N THR A 304 30.67 13.29 10.79
CA THR A 304 30.59 14.52 9.97
C THR A 304 29.75 14.27 8.71
N TYR A 305 29.33 15.32 8.00
CA TYR A 305 28.48 15.22 6.81
C TYR A 305 29.20 14.52 5.66
N LEU A 306 28.99 13.20 5.51
CA LEU A 306 29.23 12.51 4.25
C LEU A 306 28.22 13.02 3.22
N ALA A 307 28.67 13.92 2.34
CA ALA A 307 28.01 14.12 1.06
C ALA A 307 28.25 12.87 0.19
N TRP A 308 27.35 12.58 -0.74
CA TRP A 308 27.41 11.35 -1.54
C TRP A 308 28.76 11.17 -2.28
N ASN A 309 29.38 12.29 -2.67
CA ASN A 309 30.66 12.34 -3.36
C ASN A 309 31.83 11.72 -2.56
N ASP A 310 31.83 11.87 -1.22
CA ASP A 310 32.95 11.41 -0.36
C ASP A 310 33.02 9.87 -0.25
N LEU A 311 31.95 9.16 -0.62
CA LEU A 311 31.94 7.70 -0.68
C LEU A 311 32.51 7.15 -2.00
N HIS A 312 32.53 7.95 -3.07
CA HIS A 312 32.97 7.48 -4.39
C HIS A 312 34.50 7.46 -4.55
N GLU A 313 35.26 8.41 -3.97
CA GLU A 313 36.74 8.43 -4.09
C GLU A 313 37.46 7.28 -3.35
N HIS A 314 36.75 6.37 -2.67
CA HIS A 314 37.34 5.32 -1.82
C HIS A 314 36.96 3.88 -2.20
N GLN A 315 36.22 3.65 -3.28
CA GLN A 315 35.75 2.29 -3.66
C GLN A 315 36.26 1.77 -5.02
N ASP A 316 36.93 2.60 -5.82
CA ASP A 316 37.39 2.29 -7.20
C ASP A 316 38.60 1.33 -7.31
N SER A 317 39.22 0.91 -6.20
CA SER A 317 40.54 0.27 -6.21
C SER A 317 40.57 -1.26 -6.22
N GLU A 318 39.51 -1.97 -5.83
CA GLU A 318 39.61 -3.42 -5.54
C GLU A 318 38.50 -4.33 -6.12
N TYR A 319 37.39 -3.80 -6.63
CA TYR A 319 36.29 -4.61 -7.20
C TYR A 319 36.52 -5.07 -8.65
N LYS A 320 37.62 -5.79 -8.89
CA LYS A 320 37.91 -6.45 -10.18
C LYS A 320 38.26 -7.93 -10.01
N ASP A 321 37.25 -8.75 -9.70
CA ASP A 321 37.25 -10.14 -10.18
C ASP A 321 35.84 -10.72 -10.46
N ASN A 322 35.81 -11.78 -11.27
CA ASN A 322 34.67 -12.26 -12.05
C ASN A 322 33.79 -13.29 -11.32
N GLU A 323 33.94 -13.43 -9.99
CA GLU A 323 33.33 -14.52 -9.22
C GLU A 323 31.89 -14.25 -8.76
N HIS A 324 31.46 -12.98 -8.74
CA HIS A 324 30.17 -12.55 -8.16
C HIS A 324 28.95 -12.81 -9.06
N ARG A 325 28.67 -14.09 -9.34
CA ARG A 325 27.31 -14.50 -9.73
C ARG A 325 26.38 -14.35 -8.51
N PRO A 326 25.17 -13.77 -8.66
CA PRO A 326 24.23 -13.70 -7.55
C PRO A 326 23.88 -15.11 -7.04
N LYS A 327 23.95 -15.30 -5.72
CA LYS A 327 23.59 -16.56 -5.07
C LYS A 327 22.09 -16.85 -5.34
N PRO A 328 21.70 -18.09 -5.64
CA PRO A 328 20.30 -18.42 -5.91
C PRO A 328 19.45 -18.15 -4.67
N ARG A 329 18.31 -17.47 -4.82
CA ARG A 329 17.38 -17.20 -3.70
C ARG A 329 16.83 -18.50 -3.12
N LEU A 330 16.54 -18.48 -1.82
CA LEU A 330 15.91 -19.60 -1.11
C LEU A 330 14.45 -19.75 -1.59
N PRO A 331 13.86 -20.96 -1.61
CA PRO A 331 12.52 -21.19 -2.18
C PRO A 331 11.38 -20.35 -1.57
N HIS A 332 11.58 -19.80 -0.37
CA HIS A 332 10.63 -18.94 0.32
C HIS A 332 10.81 -17.43 0.00
N GLU A 333 11.98 -17.01 -0.49
CA GLU A 333 12.34 -15.63 -0.85
C GLU A 333 11.84 -15.19 -2.25
N PHE A 334 11.22 -16.08 -3.01
CA PHE A 334 10.62 -15.74 -4.31
C PHE A 334 9.34 -16.54 -4.59
N HIS A 335 8.40 -15.94 -5.34
CA HIS A 335 7.16 -16.57 -5.82
C HIS A 335 6.84 -16.09 -7.24
N ALA A 336 6.95 -16.98 -8.22
CA ALA A 336 6.55 -16.72 -9.61
C ALA A 336 5.04 -16.87 -9.83
N GLU A 337 4.47 -16.05 -10.71
CA GLU A 337 3.02 -15.97 -11.02
C GLU A 337 2.45 -17.28 -11.59
N PHE A 338 3.29 -18.09 -12.26
CA PHE A 338 2.93 -19.37 -12.85
C PHE A 338 4.08 -20.36 -12.65
N ALA A 339 3.76 -21.63 -12.34
CA ALA A 339 4.73 -22.69 -12.46
C ALA A 339 4.95 -23.04 -13.94
N SER A 340 6.11 -23.57 -14.30
CA SER A 340 6.47 -24.00 -15.68
C SER A 340 5.62 -25.16 -16.24
N THR A 341 4.54 -25.53 -15.55
CA THR A 341 3.60 -26.61 -15.90
C THR A 341 2.13 -26.16 -15.88
N ASP A 342 1.83 -24.89 -15.55
CA ASP A 342 0.46 -24.36 -15.44
C ASP A 342 -0.20 -24.13 -16.81
N GLY A 343 -0.85 -25.18 -17.34
CA GLY A 343 -1.53 -25.15 -18.63
C GLY A 343 -2.79 -24.27 -18.74
N ASN A 344 -3.23 -23.60 -17.67
CA ASN A 344 -4.46 -22.79 -17.63
C ASN A 344 -4.19 -21.31 -17.30
N ARG A 345 -3.20 -20.73 -18.01
CA ARG A 345 -2.68 -19.38 -17.82
C ARG A 345 -3.65 -18.29 -18.29
N LYS A 346 -4.45 -17.72 -17.36
CA LYS A 346 -5.20 -16.47 -17.58
C LYS A 346 -4.39 -15.26 -17.07
N GLU A 347 -3.62 -14.64 -17.97
CA GLU A 347 -2.85 -13.42 -17.70
C GLU A 347 -3.67 -12.15 -17.99
N PHE A 348 -3.52 -11.12 -17.16
CA PHE A 348 -4.08 -9.78 -17.40
C PHE A 348 -2.99 -8.79 -17.80
N LYS A 349 -3.27 -7.95 -18.80
CA LYS A 349 -2.39 -6.84 -19.20
C LYS A 349 -2.42 -5.74 -18.15
N HIS A 350 -1.33 -4.99 -17.99
CA HIS A 350 -1.25 -3.86 -17.04
C HIS A 350 -2.45 -2.89 -17.12
N MET A 351 -2.93 -2.55 -18.33
CA MET A 351 -4.11 -1.69 -18.53
C MET A 351 -5.44 -2.26 -18.01
N SER A 352 -5.52 -3.57 -17.76
CA SER A 352 -6.66 -4.25 -17.12
C SER A 352 -6.47 -4.38 -15.60
N THR A 353 -5.25 -4.47 -15.10
CA THR A 353 -4.95 -4.57 -13.67
C THR A 353 -5.03 -3.19 -13.01
N ARG A 354 -6.06 -2.98 -12.18
CA ARG A 354 -6.36 -1.70 -11.50
C ARG A 354 -5.68 -1.56 -10.14
N TYR A 355 -5.32 -2.68 -9.54
CA TYR A 355 -4.55 -2.78 -8.31
C TYR A 355 -3.81 -4.12 -8.31
N HIS A 356 -2.63 -4.16 -7.71
CA HIS A 356 -1.92 -5.39 -7.39
C HIS A 356 -1.13 -5.21 -6.09
N THR A 357 -0.95 -6.30 -5.35
CA THR A 357 -0.03 -6.40 -4.23
C THR A 357 0.25 -7.87 -3.92
N TYR A 358 1.11 -8.14 -2.93
CA TYR A 358 1.36 -9.48 -2.40
C TYR A 358 1.05 -9.53 -0.91
N ASP A 359 0.24 -10.49 -0.50
CA ASP A 359 0.04 -10.83 0.90
C ASP A 359 1.06 -11.89 1.35
N LEU A 360 1.85 -11.54 2.36
CA LEU A 360 2.89 -12.40 2.92
C LEU A 360 2.27 -13.57 3.69
N ALA A 361 1.24 -13.32 4.50
CA ALA A 361 0.67 -14.26 5.45
C ALA A 361 0.01 -15.49 4.78
N SER A 362 -0.62 -15.31 3.62
CA SER A 362 -1.14 -16.38 2.78
C SER A 362 -0.24 -16.73 1.58
N SER A 363 0.87 -16.01 1.37
CA SER A 363 1.76 -16.13 0.20
C SER A 363 1.03 -16.02 -1.14
N THR A 364 0.34 -14.89 -1.33
CA THR A 364 -0.66 -14.70 -2.38
C THR A 364 -0.47 -13.39 -3.15
N PHE A 365 -0.37 -13.48 -4.47
CA PHE A 365 -0.64 -12.34 -5.36
C PHE A 365 -2.12 -11.95 -5.23
N ILE A 366 -2.43 -10.68 -4.95
CA ILE A 366 -3.79 -10.14 -4.97
C ILE A 366 -3.87 -9.08 -6.07
N GLU A 367 -4.83 -9.21 -6.98
CA GLU A 367 -5.06 -8.28 -8.08
C GLU A 367 -6.52 -7.88 -8.19
N LEU A 368 -6.78 -6.65 -8.62
CA LEU A 368 -8.12 -6.16 -8.99
C LEU A 368 -8.14 -5.90 -10.50
N VAL A 369 -8.86 -6.70 -11.28
CA VAL A 369 -8.77 -6.74 -12.75
C VAL A 369 -10.08 -6.39 -13.46
N ASP A 370 -9.96 -5.68 -14.59
CA ASP A 370 -11.01 -5.39 -15.57
C ASP A 370 -11.15 -6.59 -16.54
N ASP A 371 -11.93 -7.59 -16.11
CA ASP A 371 -12.15 -8.84 -16.81
C ASP A 371 -13.32 -8.72 -17.80
N ARG A 372 -12.98 -8.20 -18.99
CA ARG A 372 -13.93 -7.85 -20.04
C ARG A 372 -14.57 -9.06 -20.70
N VAL A 373 -15.74 -9.44 -20.21
CA VAL A 373 -16.61 -10.43 -20.85
C VAL A 373 -17.23 -9.82 -22.12
N LEU A 374 -17.25 -10.60 -23.21
CA LEU A 374 -18.02 -10.28 -24.42
C LEU A 374 -19.46 -10.78 -24.23
N GLN A 375 -20.46 -9.93 -24.44
CA GLN A 375 -21.85 -10.38 -24.47
C GLN A 375 -22.11 -11.34 -25.64
N PRO A 376 -23.13 -12.22 -25.55
CA PRO A 376 -23.53 -13.11 -26.65
C PRO A 376 -23.93 -12.41 -27.96
N ASP A 377 -24.21 -11.09 -27.91
CA ASP A 377 -24.47 -10.26 -29.09
C ASP A 377 -23.19 -9.82 -29.85
N GLY A 378 -22.01 -10.00 -29.25
CA GLY A 378 -20.72 -9.60 -29.82
C GLY A 378 -20.50 -8.09 -29.98
N LEU A 379 -21.46 -7.25 -29.55
CA LEU A 379 -21.51 -5.80 -29.77
C LEU A 379 -21.14 -4.99 -28.54
N GLN A 380 -21.35 -5.53 -27.34
CA GLN A 380 -21.00 -4.85 -26.09
C GLN A 380 -20.16 -5.73 -25.17
N SER A 381 -19.02 -5.19 -24.72
CA SER A 381 -18.33 -5.71 -23.55
C SER A 381 -18.64 -4.79 -22.38
N LEU A 382 -19.14 -5.37 -21.28
CA LEU A 382 -19.13 -4.68 -20.00
C LEU A 382 -17.81 -5.01 -19.28
N GLY A 383 -17.22 -4.00 -18.64
CA GLY A 383 -16.19 -4.26 -17.65
C GLY A 383 -16.77 -5.09 -16.50
N CYS A 384 -16.01 -6.08 -16.03
CA CYS A 384 -16.31 -6.80 -14.81
C CYS A 384 -15.09 -6.69 -13.90
N LEU A 385 -15.22 -5.93 -12.80
CA LEU A 385 -14.14 -5.73 -11.85
C LEU A 385 -14.10 -6.92 -10.90
N ARG A 386 -12.99 -7.67 -10.91
CA ARG A 386 -12.83 -8.93 -10.18
C ARG A 386 -11.55 -8.92 -9.37
N VAL A 387 -11.58 -9.50 -8.18
CA VAL A 387 -10.39 -9.92 -7.46
C VAL A 387 -9.87 -11.20 -8.12
N ARG A 388 -8.62 -11.18 -8.57
CA ARG A 388 -7.84 -12.36 -8.95
C ARG A 388 -6.85 -12.64 -7.82
N THR A 389 -6.70 -13.90 -7.43
CA THR A 389 -5.60 -14.30 -6.54
C THR A 389 -4.82 -15.48 -7.07
N ILE A 390 -3.55 -15.55 -6.69
CA ILE A 390 -2.62 -16.62 -7.09
C ILE A 390 -1.78 -16.94 -5.86
N SER A 391 -1.99 -18.10 -5.28
CA SER A 391 -1.46 -18.42 -3.96
C SER A 391 -0.61 -19.68 -4.00
N ARG A 392 0.35 -19.77 -3.08
CA ARG A 392 1.12 -20.98 -2.81
C ARG A 392 1.09 -21.30 -1.33
N LYS A 393 1.35 -22.56 -1.00
CA LYS A 393 1.57 -22.99 0.38
C LYS A 393 2.82 -23.87 0.47
N PRO A 394 3.44 -24.02 1.65
CA PRO A 394 4.45 -25.04 1.87
C PRO A 394 3.92 -26.44 1.46
N LYS A 395 4.72 -27.21 0.72
CA LYS A 395 4.49 -28.66 0.54
C LYS A 395 4.77 -29.35 1.88
N CYS A 396 4.27 -30.58 2.06
CA CYS A 396 4.73 -31.45 3.14
C CYS A 396 6.28 -31.48 3.16
N PRO A 397 6.95 -31.33 4.31
CA PRO A 397 8.42 -31.39 4.37
C PRO A 397 8.96 -32.82 4.16
N ILE A 398 8.07 -33.82 4.11
CA ILE A 398 8.39 -35.21 3.75
C ILE A 398 8.25 -35.37 2.22
N ASP A 399 9.27 -35.94 1.59
CA ASP A 399 9.26 -36.39 0.20
C ASP A 399 8.52 -37.74 0.11
N GLU A 400 7.19 -37.67 0.28
CA GLU A 400 6.25 -38.80 0.24
C GLU A 400 6.28 -39.56 -1.09
N GLU A 401 6.78 -38.91 -2.15
CA GLU A 401 6.82 -39.43 -3.52
C GLU A 401 8.23 -39.89 -3.95
N GLY A 402 9.27 -39.62 -3.15
CA GLY A 402 10.68 -39.89 -3.50
C GLY A 402 11.19 -39.06 -4.68
N THR A 403 10.65 -37.85 -4.87
CA THR A 403 10.95 -36.94 -5.99
C THR A 403 12.38 -36.40 -6.01
N GLU A 404 13.01 -36.22 -4.84
CA GLU A 404 14.37 -35.68 -4.72
C GLU A 404 15.30 -36.56 -3.86
N GLY A 405 14.74 -37.54 -3.15
CA GLY A 405 15.49 -38.38 -2.23
C GLY A 405 15.01 -39.83 -2.18
N LYS A 406 14.89 -40.34 -0.95
CA LYS A 406 14.24 -41.63 -0.69
C LYS A 406 12.86 -41.32 -0.15
N GLU A 407 11.86 -41.98 -0.73
CA GLU A 407 10.46 -42.01 -0.29
C GLU A 407 10.33 -42.03 1.25
N GLY A 408 9.55 -41.09 1.79
CA GLY A 408 9.26 -40.99 3.22
C GLY A 408 10.36 -40.37 4.09
N LEU A 409 11.42 -39.80 3.50
CA LEU A 409 12.38 -38.94 4.21
C LEU A 409 12.05 -37.46 4.03
N LEU A 410 12.69 -36.58 4.81
CA LEU A 410 12.58 -35.14 4.63
C LEU A 410 13.25 -34.68 3.31
N PHE A 411 12.71 -33.62 2.71
CA PHE A 411 13.38 -32.91 1.62
C PHE A 411 14.78 -32.44 2.07
N ARG A 412 15.72 -32.44 1.12
CA ARG A 412 17.11 -32.06 1.41
C ARG A 412 17.31 -30.55 1.26
N PRO A 413 18.17 -29.94 2.09
CA PRO A 413 18.73 -28.62 1.83
C PRO A 413 19.28 -28.54 0.40
N THR A 414 18.96 -27.44 -0.30
CA THR A 414 19.41 -27.19 -1.68
C THR A 414 20.64 -26.30 -1.74
N GLN A 415 21.02 -25.68 -0.63
CA GLN A 415 22.12 -24.72 -0.53
C GLN A 415 22.91 -24.91 0.76
N ASN A 416 24.21 -24.62 0.69
CA ASN A 416 25.13 -24.63 1.83
C ASN A 416 25.83 -23.25 1.94
N SER A 417 26.25 -22.87 3.15
CA SER A 417 27.12 -21.73 3.40
C SER A 417 28.54 -21.97 2.85
N GLU A 418 29.39 -20.94 2.92
CA GLU A 418 30.80 -21.04 2.55
C GLU A 418 31.59 -22.02 3.44
N ASP A 419 31.17 -22.21 4.70
CA ASP A 419 31.67 -23.26 5.61
C ASP A 419 31.19 -24.69 5.25
N GLY A 420 30.33 -24.82 4.24
CA GLY A 420 29.71 -26.09 3.84
C GLY A 420 28.51 -26.52 4.70
N CYS A 421 28.08 -25.71 5.67
CA CYS A 421 26.90 -25.99 6.50
C CYS A 421 25.60 -25.77 5.71
N PRO A 422 24.57 -26.62 5.81
CA PRO A 422 23.30 -26.40 5.13
C PRO A 422 22.61 -25.09 5.51
N ILE A 423 22.09 -24.34 4.54
CA ILE A 423 21.34 -23.10 4.78
C ILE A 423 19.90 -23.45 5.17
N GLU A 424 19.45 -22.92 6.31
CA GLU A 424 18.10 -23.10 6.83
C GLU A 424 17.04 -22.55 5.86
N GLY A 425 15.97 -23.31 5.62
CA GLY A 425 14.92 -22.93 4.70
C GLY A 425 15.21 -23.22 3.22
N SER A 426 16.39 -23.78 2.90
CA SER A 426 16.70 -24.30 1.55
C SER A 426 16.10 -25.70 1.29
N GLU A 427 15.67 -26.39 2.35
CA GLU A 427 14.87 -27.63 2.31
C GLU A 427 13.38 -27.39 2.08
N LYS A 428 12.88 -26.16 2.25
CA LYS A 428 11.47 -25.80 2.02
C LYS A 428 11.08 -26.03 0.56
N ARG A 429 9.88 -26.56 0.35
CA ARG A 429 9.24 -26.71 -0.97
C ARG A 429 7.86 -26.08 -0.91
N PHE A 430 7.35 -25.61 -2.05
CA PHE A 430 6.04 -24.98 -2.16
C PHE A 430 5.21 -25.68 -3.24
N ILE A 431 3.89 -25.61 -3.11
CA ILE A 431 2.93 -26.06 -4.11
C ILE A 431 1.95 -24.93 -4.42
N THR A 432 1.63 -24.75 -5.70
CA THR A 432 0.58 -23.81 -6.13
C THR A 432 -0.77 -24.25 -5.60
N CYS A 433 -1.56 -23.27 -5.14
CA CYS A 433 -2.97 -23.43 -4.79
C CYS A 433 -3.91 -23.08 -5.97
N GLY A 434 -3.35 -22.72 -7.13
CA GLY A 434 -4.06 -22.32 -8.34
C GLY A 434 -4.41 -20.83 -8.40
N VAL A 435 -4.99 -20.42 -9.54
CA VAL A 435 -5.52 -19.08 -9.78
C VAL A 435 -7.01 -19.07 -9.42
N HIS A 436 -7.43 -18.15 -8.56
CA HIS A 436 -8.82 -17.96 -8.15
C HIS A 436 -9.36 -16.60 -8.60
N MET A 437 -10.68 -16.52 -8.82
CA MET A 437 -11.36 -15.33 -9.38
C MET A 437 -12.68 -15.08 -8.65
N TRP A 438 -12.91 -13.86 -8.19
CA TRP A 438 -14.16 -13.43 -7.56
C TRP A 438 -14.60 -12.03 -7.99
N PRO A 439 -15.90 -11.75 -8.23
CA PRO A 439 -17.02 -12.69 -8.23
C PRO A 439 -16.84 -13.81 -9.28
N PRO A 440 -17.46 -14.99 -9.09
CA PRO A 440 -17.39 -16.08 -10.07
C PRO A 440 -18.16 -15.75 -11.36
N ASP A 441 -17.96 -16.50 -12.45
CA ASP A 441 -18.56 -16.21 -13.76
C ASP A 441 -20.10 -16.25 -13.75
N ASN A 442 -20.68 -16.96 -12.78
CA ASN A 442 -22.12 -17.08 -12.53
C ASN A 442 -22.61 -16.22 -11.36
N ALA A 443 -21.89 -15.14 -11.02
CA ALA A 443 -22.28 -14.22 -9.95
C ALA A 443 -23.64 -13.53 -10.22
N PRO A 444 -24.40 -13.18 -9.16
CA PRO A 444 -25.64 -12.40 -9.30
C PRO A 444 -25.38 -11.05 -9.99
N ALA A 445 -26.34 -10.61 -10.82
CA ALA A 445 -26.23 -9.36 -11.56
C ALA A 445 -26.10 -8.14 -10.62
N GLU A 446 -26.69 -8.20 -9.44
CA GLU A 446 -26.58 -7.22 -8.36
C GLU A 446 -25.14 -7.08 -7.84
N LEU A 447 -24.39 -8.20 -7.74
CA LEU A 447 -22.99 -8.21 -7.32
C LEU A 447 -22.10 -7.60 -8.41
N CYS A 448 -22.32 -7.99 -9.65
CA CYS A 448 -21.63 -7.42 -10.81
C CYS A 448 -21.90 -5.91 -10.93
N ARG A 449 -23.15 -5.45 -10.71
CA ARG A 449 -23.51 -4.02 -10.72
C ARG A 449 -22.91 -3.23 -9.56
N LEU A 450 -22.77 -3.84 -8.37
CA LEU A 450 -22.13 -3.17 -7.22
C LEU A 450 -20.66 -2.83 -7.54
N LEU A 451 -19.95 -3.75 -8.20
CA LEU A 451 -18.55 -3.58 -8.61
C LEU A 451 -18.38 -2.89 -9.98
N CYS A 452 -19.41 -2.89 -10.82
CA CYS A 452 -19.43 -2.27 -12.17
C CYS A 452 -20.81 -1.64 -12.45
N PRO A 453 -21.07 -0.43 -11.92
CA PRO A 453 -22.34 0.26 -12.10
C PRO A 453 -22.51 0.91 -13.48
N GLY A 454 -21.41 1.04 -14.25
CA GLY A 454 -21.39 1.57 -15.61
C GLY A 454 -20.82 0.56 -16.61
N THR A 455 -21.05 0.78 -17.90
CA THR A 455 -20.57 -0.09 -18.99
C THR A 455 -19.03 -0.12 -19.13
N ARG A 456 -18.34 0.91 -18.64
CA ARG A 456 -16.88 1.04 -18.66
C ARG A 456 -16.35 1.30 -17.26
N ILE A 457 -15.31 0.55 -16.88
CA ILE A 457 -14.50 0.83 -15.69
C ILE A 457 -13.60 2.04 -15.98
N ASP A 458 -13.81 3.11 -15.21
CA ASP A 458 -13.02 4.35 -15.22
C ASP A 458 -11.77 4.19 -14.30
N THR A 459 -11.13 5.29 -13.88
CA THR A 459 -10.08 5.23 -12.84
C THR A 459 -10.62 4.68 -11.52
N VAL A 460 -10.13 3.48 -11.15
CA VAL A 460 -10.32 2.83 -9.84
C VAL A 460 -9.03 2.97 -9.04
N ARG A 461 -9.12 3.40 -7.78
CA ARG A 461 -8.04 3.30 -6.79
C ARG A 461 -8.41 2.19 -5.81
N ALA A 462 -7.45 1.40 -5.35
CA ALA A 462 -7.66 0.45 -4.27
C ALA A 462 -6.49 0.43 -3.30
N ILE A 463 -6.76 -0.04 -2.08
CA ILE A 463 -5.81 -0.26 -0.99
C ILE A 463 -6.29 -1.50 -0.24
N SER A 464 -5.41 -2.43 0.13
CA SER A 464 -5.74 -3.58 0.98
C SER A 464 -4.78 -3.73 2.15
N ASP A 465 -5.28 -4.38 3.20
CA ASP A 465 -4.52 -4.90 4.33
C ASP A 465 -4.68 -6.44 4.41
N GLU A 466 -4.26 -7.04 5.52
CA GLU A 466 -4.26 -8.50 5.71
C GLU A 466 -5.68 -9.11 5.82
N ARG A 467 -6.72 -8.27 5.97
CA ARG A 467 -8.10 -8.71 6.22
C ARG A 467 -9.11 -8.20 5.19
N SER A 468 -8.75 -7.22 4.37
CA SER A 468 -9.70 -6.54 3.50
C SER A 468 -9.06 -5.77 2.34
N LEU A 469 -9.85 -5.54 1.29
CA LEU A 469 -9.53 -4.63 0.19
C LEU A 469 -10.63 -3.58 0.07
N ILE A 470 -10.25 -2.30 0.00
CA ILE A 470 -11.15 -1.18 -0.26
C ILE A 470 -10.82 -0.59 -1.63
N CYS A 471 -11.81 -0.51 -2.50
CA CYS A 471 -11.69 0.08 -3.83
C CYS A 471 -12.70 1.21 -4.05
N SER A 472 -12.32 2.22 -4.83
CA SER A 472 -13.18 3.35 -5.19
C SER A 472 -13.72 3.20 -6.61
N ILE A 473 -15.04 3.27 -6.76
CA ILE A 473 -15.74 2.99 -8.02
C ILE A 473 -16.70 4.13 -8.34
N LYS A 474 -16.62 4.66 -9.56
CA LYS A 474 -17.43 5.79 -10.04
C LYS A 474 -18.82 5.30 -10.47
N TYR A 475 -19.86 5.77 -9.77
CA TYR A 475 -21.26 5.51 -10.13
C TYR A 475 -21.78 6.60 -11.08
N PRO A 476 -22.56 6.28 -12.13
CA PRO A 476 -23.08 7.28 -13.09
C PRO A 476 -23.98 8.36 -12.46
N SER A 477 -24.56 8.08 -11.30
CA SER A 477 -25.45 8.93 -10.52
C SER A 477 -24.75 9.81 -9.47
N LEU A 478 -23.45 9.61 -9.23
CA LEU A 478 -22.68 10.44 -8.28
C LEU A 478 -22.19 11.75 -8.93
N PRO A 479 -21.94 12.80 -8.13
CA PRO A 479 -21.18 13.96 -8.59
C PRO A 479 -19.84 13.53 -9.21
N ALA A 480 -19.39 14.22 -10.26
CA ALA A 480 -18.23 13.78 -11.07
C ALA A 480 -16.92 13.60 -10.29
N ALA A 481 -16.77 14.30 -9.15
CA ALA A 481 -15.62 14.22 -8.25
C ALA A 481 -15.81 13.24 -7.07
N CYS A 482 -16.91 12.45 -7.04
CA CYS A 482 -17.22 11.48 -5.99
C CYS A 482 -17.18 10.04 -6.52
N GLN A 483 -16.73 9.12 -5.67
CA GLN A 483 -16.66 7.69 -5.94
C GLN A 483 -17.23 6.90 -4.74
N ALA A 484 -17.85 5.76 -5.00
CA ALA A 484 -18.29 4.82 -3.98
C ALA A 484 -17.10 4.04 -3.43
N LEU A 485 -16.90 4.06 -2.12
CA LEU A 485 -15.87 3.26 -1.44
C LEU A 485 -16.47 1.90 -1.10
N ILE A 486 -15.99 0.85 -1.76
CA ILE A 486 -16.47 -0.52 -1.62
C ILE A 486 -15.43 -1.33 -0.86
N LEU A 487 -15.87 -1.91 0.25
CA LEU A 487 -15.17 -2.92 1.01
C LEU A 487 -15.41 -4.30 0.40
N ILE A 488 -14.35 -5.09 0.27
CA ILE A 488 -14.35 -6.54 0.05
C ILE A 488 -13.58 -7.13 1.24
N SER A 489 -14.22 -7.91 2.09
CA SER A 489 -13.60 -8.40 3.34
C SER A 489 -13.31 -9.89 3.31
N PHE A 490 -12.11 -10.28 3.75
CA PHE A 490 -11.63 -11.66 3.86
C PHE A 490 -11.69 -12.21 5.30
N ASP A 491 -11.91 -11.35 6.30
CA ASP A 491 -12.09 -11.68 7.73
C ASP A 491 -13.56 -11.89 8.10
N PRO A 492 -13.93 -13.00 8.78
CA PRO A 492 -15.32 -13.26 9.11
C PRO A 492 -15.89 -12.25 10.13
N GLN A 493 -15.02 -11.63 10.95
CA GLN A 493 -15.45 -10.74 12.04
C GLN A 493 -15.75 -9.31 11.59
N ILE A 494 -15.40 -8.91 10.36
CA ILE A 494 -15.78 -7.61 9.81
C ILE A 494 -17.25 -7.68 9.38
N SER A 495 -18.10 -7.16 10.27
CA SER A 495 -19.55 -7.31 10.23
C SER A 495 -20.24 -5.97 10.47
N PHE A 496 -21.01 -5.49 9.49
CA PHE A 496 -21.84 -4.29 9.64
C PHE A 496 -23.33 -4.64 9.77
N PRO A 497 -24.14 -3.87 10.54
CA PRO A 497 -25.54 -4.22 10.83
C PRO A 497 -26.47 -4.30 9.60
N PHE A 498 -26.13 -3.61 8.50
CA PHE A 498 -26.95 -3.53 7.29
C PHE A 498 -26.73 -4.67 6.29
N LEU A 499 -25.75 -5.55 6.50
CA LEU A 499 -25.37 -6.60 5.55
C LEU A 499 -26.49 -7.65 5.41
N SER A 500 -27.10 -7.71 4.23
CA SER A 500 -28.14 -8.69 3.86
C SER A 500 -27.53 -10.03 3.41
N SER A 501 -28.29 -11.12 3.27
CA SER A 501 -27.72 -12.32 2.62
C SER A 501 -27.53 -12.08 1.12
N SER A 502 -26.50 -12.68 0.52
CA SER A 502 -26.42 -12.87 -0.94
C SER A 502 -27.63 -13.62 -1.52
N ARG A 503 -28.37 -14.38 -0.71
CA ARG A 503 -29.64 -15.02 -1.08
C ARG A 503 -30.83 -14.05 -1.15
N ASP A 504 -30.71 -12.91 -0.48
CA ASP A 504 -31.75 -11.87 -0.37
C ASP A 504 -31.48 -10.68 -1.33
N MET A 505 -30.61 -10.86 -2.33
CA MET A 505 -30.28 -9.85 -3.33
C MET A 505 -31.54 -9.40 -4.07
N ARG A 506 -31.89 -8.11 -3.94
CA ARG A 506 -33.08 -7.53 -4.54
C ARG A 506 -32.90 -7.35 -6.04
N THR A 507 -33.86 -7.83 -6.83
CA THR A 507 -33.89 -7.63 -8.28
C THR A 507 -34.00 -6.14 -8.64
N SER A 508 -32.85 -5.56 -9.02
CA SER A 508 -32.64 -4.41 -9.91
C SER A 508 -33.37 -3.06 -9.70
N GLY A 509 -34.19 -2.85 -8.67
CA GLY A 509 -35.09 -1.68 -8.56
C GLY A 509 -34.68 -0.50 -7.65
N ASP A 510 -33.64 -0.63 -6.81
CA ASP A 510 -33.32 0.36 -5.75
C ASP A 510 -31.97 1.09 -5.88
N PHE A 511 -31.05 0.62 -6.74
CA PHE A 511 -29.69 1.20 -6.85
C PHE A 511 -29.71 2.70 -7.18
N ASP A 512 -30.59 3.16 -8.07
CA ASP A 512 -30.69 4.57 -8.47
C ASP A 512 -31.30 5.48 -7.39
N LYS A 513 -31.85 4.91 -6.30
CA LYS A 513 -32.46 5.65 -5.18
C LYS A 513 -31.52 5.78 -3.97
N ALA A 514 -30.41 5.06 -3.93
CA ALA A 514 -29.50 4.97 -2.78
C ALA A 514 -28.58 6.19 -2.62
N PHE A 515 -29.07 7.40 -2.93
CA PHE A 515 -28.30 8.63 -2.90
C PHE A 515 -28.92 9.66 -1.93
N PRO A 516 -28.68 9.52 -0.62
CA PRO A 516 -28.94 10.58 0.36
C PRO A 516 -27.91 11.72 0.22
N PHE A 517 -27.67 12.18 -1.01
CA PHE A 517 -26.88 13.36 -1.31
C PHE A 517 -27.77 14.62 -1.19
N GLU A 518 -28.54 14.71 -0.11
CA GLU A 518 -29.32 15.92 0.18
C GLU A 518 -28.35 17.10 0.30
N ASN A 519 -28.64 18.14 -0.47
CA ASN A 519 -27.77 19.29 -0.64
C ASN A 519 -27.97 20.30 0.50
N THR A 520 -27.88 19.80 1.73
CA THR A 520 -27.84 20.62 2.94
C THR A 520 -26.72 21.64 2.82
N GLN A 521 -27.06 22.91 3.01
CA GLN A 521 -26.06 23.96 3.23
C GLN A 521 -25.17 23.54 4.41
N PRO A 522 -23.90 23.99 4.46
CA PRO A 522 -23.10 23.77 5.66
C PRO A 522 -23.87 24.33 6.87
N GLU A 523 -24.21 23.44 7.80
CA GLU A 523 -24.78 23.86 9.08
C GLU A 523 -23.78 24.78 9.78
N VAL A 524 -24.28 25.67 10.65
CA VAL A 524 -23.45 26.63 11.38
C VAL A 524 -22.28 25.87 12.02
N PRO A 525 -21.01 26.27 11.79
CA PRO A 525 -19.85 25.47 12.17
C PRO A 525 -19.93 25.16 13.67
N ASN A 526 -20.02 23.86 13.97
CA ASN A 526 -20.05 23.39 15.35
C ASN A 526 -18.73 23.77 16.03
N GLU A 527 -18.79 24.20 17.30
CA GLU A 527 -17.60 24.61 18.06
C GLU A 527 -16.63 23.43 18.26
N ASP A 528 -17.16 22.20 18.28
CA ASP A 528 -16.38 20.96 18.29
C ASP A 528 -15.72 20.70 16.92
N LEU A 529 -14.42 21.02 16.84
CA LEU A 529 -13.52 20.67 15.73
C LEU A 529 -13.57 19.18 15.32
N LEU A 530 -13.76 18.29 16.29
CA LEU A 530 -13.80 16.84 16.10
C LEU A 530 -15.06 16.27 16.75
N THR A 531 -16.01 15.80 15.93
CA THR A 531 -17.28 15.22 16.39
C THR A 531 -17.31 13.70 16.21
N LYS A 532 -18.33 13.06 16.81
CA LYS A 532 -18.72 11.68 16.51
C LYS A 532 -20.11 11.67 15.88
N THR A 533 -20.26 11.03 14.72
CA THR A 533 -21.53 10.96 13.99
C THR A 533 -21.86 9.52 13.58
N GLU A 534 -23.07 9.29 13.09
CA GLU A 534 -23.45 8.00 12.50
C GLU A 534 -22.67 7.76 11.18
N PRO A 535 -22.23 6.53 10.89
CA PRO A 535 -21.49 6.24 9.67
C PRO A 535 -22.34 6.40 8.40
N LEU A 536 -21.73 6.85 7.30
CA LEU A 536 -22.47 7.05 6.04
C LEU A 536 -23.12 5.76 5.51
N TYR A 537 -22.57 4.59 5.82
CA TYR A 537 -23.16 3.30 5.44
C TYR A 537 -24.57 3.09 5.99
N GLU A 538 -24.96 3.71 7.11
CA GLU A 538 -26.31 3.58 7.67
C GLU A 538 -27.37 4.29 6.81
N GLY A 539 -26.97 5.28 6.01
CA GLY A 539 -27.81 5.88 4.96
C GLY A 539 -27.80 5.10 3.64
N ILE A 540 -26.69 4.42 3.32
CA ILE A 540 -26.48 3.73 2.03
C ILE A 540 -27.07 2.31 2.03
N ARG A 541 -26.85 1.54 3.10
CA ARG A 541 -27.38 0.19 3.36
C ARG A 541 -27.21 -0.83 2.23
N LEU A 542 -26.12 -0.70 1.45
CA LEU A 542 -25.83 -1.55 0.29
C LEU A 542 -24.65 -2.50 0.58
N GLY A 543 -24.94 -3.73 1.01
CA GLY A 543 -23.92 -4.74 1.25
C GLY A 543 -24.47 -6.13 1.59
N TYR A 544 -23.63 -7.15 1.39
CA TYR A 544 -24.04 -8.54 1.32
C TYR A 544 -23.05 -9.49 2.01
N TRP A 545 -23.58 -10.47 2.74
CA TRP A 545 -22.89 -11.68 3.20
C TRP A 545 -22.79 -12.70 2.07
N LEU A 546 -21.56 -13.05 1.71
CA LEU A 546 -21.23 -13.96 0.61
C LEU A 546 -21.14 -15.41 1.10
N ARG A 547 -20.53 -15.59 2.29
CA ARG A 547 -20.53 -16.82 3.08
C ARG A 547 -20.77 -16.46 4.54
N ARG A 548 -21.31 -17.40 5.34
CA ARG A 548 -21.31 -17.27 6.80
C ARG A 548 -19.97 -17.75 7.34
N GLY A 549 -19.44 -17.07 8.36
CA GLY A 549 -18.52 -17.71 9.29
C GLY A 549 -19.33 -18.56 10.28
N ASP A 550 -18.86 -19.77 10.56
CA ASP A 550 -19.41 -20.62 11.64
C ASP A 550 -18.73 -20.23 12.97
N TYR A 551 -19.51 -19.94 14.02
CA TYR A 551 -19.07 -19.14 15.20
C TYR A 551 -19.31 -19.76 16.58
#